data_AF-A0A6S7LQW2-F1
#
_entry.id   AF-A0A6S7LQW2-F1
#
_cell.length_a   1.000
_cell.length_b   1.000
_cell.length_c   1.000
_cell.angle_alpha   90.00
_cell.angle_beta   90.00
_cell.angle_gamma   90.00
#
_symmetry.space_group_name_H-M   'P 1'
#
loop_
_entity.id
_entity.type
_entity.pdbx_description
1 polymer ?
#
loop_
_entity_poly.entity_id
_entity_poly.type
_entity_poly.pdbx_seq_one_letter_code
_entity_poly.pdbx_strand_id
1 'polypeptide(L)'
;AIPFHIATVFDDPDDVNWAWNKLLTDSIERHAPLRQCTIRGNQVPFLTKELRKSIMTRNRLHKKFLNSRSPEDWENYRMQRNYAVSLRRRCIKNYFKNEAHEGARNPEFS
;
A
#
# COMPACT_ATOMS: atom_id res chain seq x y z
N ALA A 1 -6.66 -36.42 2.63
CA ALA A 1 -7.91 -36.09 3.35
C ALA A 1 -7.57 -35.90 4.83
N ILE A 2 -8.20 -34.95 5.52
CA ILE A 2 -7.96 -34.70 6.95
C ILE A 2 -8.83 -35.67 7.75
N PRO A 3 -8.28 -36.44 8.71
CA PRO A 3 -9.01 -37.48 9.42
C PRO A 3 -9.83 -36.92 10.59
N PHE A 4 -10.88 -36.16 10.29
CA PHE A 4 -11.76 -35.57 11.32
C PHE A 4 -12.48 -36.59 12.21
N HIS A 5 -12.61 -37.84 11.74
CA HIS A 5 -13.16 -38.94 12.53
C HIS A 5 -12.36 -39.25 13.81
N ILE A 6 -11.11 -38.80 13.93
CA ILE A 6 -10.32 -38.98 15.15
C ILE A 6 -10.96 -38.26 16.35
N ALA A 7 -11.67 -37.16 16.10
CA ALA A 7 -12.33 -36.42 17.17
C ALA A 7 -13.51 -37.18 17.79
N THR A 8 -14.05 -38.23 17.16
CA THR A 8 -15.14 -39.04 17.72
C THR A 8 -14.65 -40.14 18.67
N VAL A 9 -13.34 -40.22 18.92
CA VAL A 9 -12.73 -41.17 19.86
C VAL A 9 -12.84 -40.64 21.30
N PHE A 10 -13.07 -39.34 21.48
CA PHE A 10 -13.20 -38.71 22.79
C PHE A 10 -14.65 -38.75 23.26
N ASP A 11 -14.87 -39.10 24.53
CA ASP A 11 -16.19 -39.13 25.16
C ASP A 11 -16.56 -37.77 25.78
N ASP A 12 -15.57 -36.95 26.11
CA ASP A 12 -15.77 -35.63 26.68
C ASP A 12 -16.05 -34.59 25.57
N PRO A 13 -17.16 -33.83 25.64
CA PRO A 13 -17.50 -32.83 24.63
C PRO A 13 -16.43 -31.75 24.40
N ASP A 14 -15.69 -31.37 25.44
CA ASP A 14 -14.63 -30.36 25.35
C ASP A 14 -13.42 -30.92 24.61
N ASP A 15 -13.08 -32.19 24.84
CA ASP A 15 -12.00 -32.89 24.12
C ASP A 15 -12.32 -33.09 22.64
N VAL A 16 -13.57 -33.44 22.31
CA VAL A 16 -14.05 -33.53 20.93
C VAL A 16 -13.91 -32.19 20.22
N ASN A 17 -14.35 -31.11 20.87
CA ASN A 17 -14.26 -29.75 20.34
C ASN A 17 -12.80 -29.31 20.16
N TRP A 18 -11.92 -29.62 21.11
CA TRP A 18 -10.49 -29.33 21.02
C TRP A 18 -9.85 -30.04 19.82
N ALA A 19 -10.09 -31.35 19.67
CA ALA A 19 -9.52 -32.16 18.59
C ALA A 19 -9.97 -31.67 17.21
N TRP A 20 -11.25 -31.32 17.06
CA TRP A 20 -11.79 -30.74 15.83
C TRP A 20 -11.12 -29.40 15.48
N ASN A 21 -11.05 -28.46 16.42
CA ASN A 21 -10.44 -27.15 16.19
C ASN A 21 -8.95 -27.27 15.85
N LYS A 22 -8.24 -28.20 16.51
CA LYS A 22 -6.83 -28.45 16.25
C LYS A 22 -6.59 -29.00 14.84
N LEU A 23 -7.31 -30.04 14.44
CA LEU A 23 -7.20 -30.63 13.09
C LEU A 23 -7.55 -29.63 11.99
N LEU A 24 -8.59 -28.82 12.22
CA LEU A 24 -9.00 -27.78 11.28
C LEU A 24 -7.94 -26.68 11.14
N THR A 25 -7.44 -26.18 12.27
CA THR A 25 -6.44 -25.09 12.30
C THR A 25 -5.14 -25.55 11.63
N ASP A 26 -4.62 -26.72 11.99
CA ASP A 26 -3.38 -27.27 11.43
C ASP A 26 -3.50 -27.49 9.90
N SER A 27 -4.69 -27.89 9.43
CA SER A 27 -4.95 -27.99 7.99
C SER A 27 -4.98 -26.64 7.29
N ILE A 28 -5.67 -25.65 7.88
CA ILE A 28 -5.73 -24.29 7.34
C ILE A 28 -4.32 -23.70 7.29
N GLU A 29 -3.52 -23.82 8.35
CA GLU A 29 -2.14 -23.32 8.38
C GLU A 29 -1.25 -24.00 7.33
N ARG A 30 -1.37 -25.32 7.15
CA ARG A 30 -0.58 -26.08 6.17
C ARG A 30 -0.93 -25.73 4.72
N HIS A 31 -2.21 -25.56 4.42
CA HIS A 31 -2.67 -25.41 3.02
C HIS A 31 -3.00 -23.97 2.63
N ALA A 32 -3.25 -23.09 3.59
CA ALA A 32 -3.62 -21.70 3.42
C ALA A 32 -3.04 -20.83 4.55
N PRO A 33 -1.69 -20.77 4.67
CA PRO A 33 -1.06 -19.97 5.72
C PRO A 33 -1.52 -18.51 5.63
N LEU A 34 -1.84 -17.93 6.78
CA LEU A 34 -2.28 -16.55 6.89
C LEU A 34 -1.17 -15.62 6.38
N ARG A 35 -1.42 -14.96 5.25
CA ARG A 35 -0.51 -13.96 4.71
C ARG A 35 -0.78 -12.64 5.39
N GLN A 36 0.19 -12.13 6.14
CA GLN A 36 0.16 -10.74 6.60
C GLN A 36 0.32 -9.82 5.39
N CYS A 37 -0.66 -8.95 5.17
CA CYS A 37 -0.58 -7.89 4.18
C CYS A 37 -0.50 -6.53 4.89
N THR A 38 0.41 -5.68 4.45
CA THR A 38 0.44 -4.30 4.91
C THR A 38 -0.70 -3.55 4.25
N ILE A 39 -1.72 -3.18 5.03
CA ILE A 39 -2.75 -2.25 4.58
C ILE A 39 -2.06 -0.90 4.37
N ARG A 40 -1.94 -0.48 3.11
CA ARG A 40 -1.39 0.84 2.79
C ARG A 40 -2.47 1.86 3.12
N GLY A 41 -2.16 2.78 4.02
CA GLY A 41 -3.06 3.89 4.33
C GLY A 41 -3.42 4.73 3.10
N ASN A 42 -4.46 5.54 3.25
CA ASN A 42 -4.90 6.45 2.20
C ASN A 42 -3.74 7.36 1.77
N GLN A 43 -3.64 7.55 0.45
CA GLN A 43 -2.65 8.46 -0.11
C GLN A 43 -3.00 9.89 0.31
N VAL A 44 -1.98 10.72 0.53
CA VAL A 44 -2.21 12.13 0.86
C VAL A 44 -3.07 12.79 -0.23
N PRO A 45 -4.04 13.66 0.12
CA PRO A 45 -5.05 14.14 -0.82
C PRO A 45 -4.49 14.85 -2.07
N PHE A 46 -3.37 15.56 -1.91
CA PHE A 46 -2.67 16.25 -2.99
C PHE A 46 -1.78 15.33 -3.86
N LEU A 47 -1.68 14.02 -3.56
CA LEU A 47 -0.89 13.07 -4.35
C LEU A 47 -1.68 12.55 -5.55
N THR A 48 -1.70 13.37 -6.59
CA THR A 48 -2.33 13.03 -7.87
C THR A 48 -1.64 11.85 -8.56
N LYS A 49 -2.35 11.17 -9.47
CA LYS A 49 -1.78 10.10 -10.31
C LYS A 49 -0.57 10.60 -11.11
N GLU A 50 -0.61 11.84 -11.59
CA GLU A 50 0.48 12.48 -12.33
C GLU A 50 1.72 12.68 -11.45
N LEU A 51 1.54 13.23 -10.24
CA LEU A 51 2.64 13.43 -9.29
C LEU A 51 3.28 12.09 -8.93
N ARG A 52 2.48 11.05 -8.70
CA ARG A 52 2.98 9.69 -8.45
C ARG A 52 3.81 9.17 -9.61
N LYS A 53 3.30 9.26 -10.85
CA LYS A 53 4.06 8.87 -12.05
C LYS A 53 5.38 9.63 -12.17
N SER A 54 5.35 10.94 -11.91
CA SER A 54 6.55 11.78 -11.97
C SER A 54 7.62 11.36 -10.95
N ILE A 55 7.22 11.01 -9.72
CA ILE A 55 8.11 10.49 -8.68
C ILE A 55 8.68 9.12 -9.09
N MET A 56 7.86 8.25 -9.68
CA MET A 56 8.31 6.93 -10.16
C MET A 56 9.34 7.07 -11.28
N THR A 57 9.09 7.95 -12.27
CA THR A 57 10.04 8.24 -13.35
C THR A 57 11.35 8.79 -12.81
N ARG A 58 11.30 9.74 -11.86
CA ARG A 58 12.48 10.27 -11.18
C ARG A 58 13.30 9.14 -10.54
N ASN A 59 12.66 8.25 -9.79
CA ASN A 59 13.35 7.13 -9.12
C ASN A 59 13.97 6.15 -10.13
N ARG A 60 13.28 5.88 -11.24
CA ARG A 60 13.79 5.05 -12.33
C ARG A 60 15.03 5.66 -12.97
N LEU A 61 15.00 6.95 -13.28
CA LEU A 61 16.14 7.66 -13.87
C LEU A 61 17.32 7.75 -12.91
N HIS A 62 17.06 7.95 -11.61
CA HIS A 62 18.12 7.93 -10.60
C HIS A 62 18.81 6.56 -10.54
N LYS A 63 18.03 5.47 -10.52
CA LYS A 63 18.58 4.10 -10.60
C LYS A 63 19.40 3.88 -11.87
N LYS A 64 18.92 4.37 -13.02
CA LYS A 64 19.65 4.29 -14.29
C LYS A 64 21.01 5.01 -14.20
N PHE A 65 21.02 6.24 -13.71
CA PHE A 65 22.25 6.99 -13.49
C PHE A 65 23.21 6.30 -12.51
N LEU A 66 22.71 5.74 -11.41
CA LEU A 66 23.57 5.02 -10.45
C LEU A 66 24.28 3.82 -11.08
N ASN A 67 23.65 3.17 -12.06
CA ASN A 67 24.21 2.04 -12.80
C ASN A 67 25.18 2.48 -13.90
N SER A 68 24.84 3.48 -14.71
CA SER A 68 25.64 3.90 -15.88
C SER A 68 26.71 4.93 -15.56
N ARG A 69 26.48 5.79 -14.56
CA ARG A 69 27.24 7.01 -14.24
C ARG A 69 27.45 7.96 -15.42
N SER A 70 26.60 7.87 -16.45
CA SER A 70 26.67 8.73 -17.64
C SER A 70 26.20 10.15 -17.34
N PRO A 71 26.86 11.20 -17.89
CA PRO A 71 26.38 12.58 -17.82
C PRO A 71 24.97 12.78 -18.40
N GLU A 72 24.61 12.03 -19.44
CA GLU A 72 23.29 12.12 -20.05
C GLU A 72 22.20 11.58 -19.11
N ASP A 73 22.47 10.46 -18.43
CA ASP A 73 21.53 9.90 -17.46
C ASP A 73 21.39 10.80 -16.23
N TRP A 74 22.47 11.50 -15.86
CA TRP A 74 22.42 12.54 -14.84
C TRP A 74 21.51 13.70 -15.25
N GLU A 75 21.66 14.22 -16.47
CA GLU A 75 20.84 15.34 -16.93
C GLU A 75 19.37 14.95 -17.05
N ASN A 76 19.07 13.76 -17.59
CA ASN A 76 17.73 13.20 -17.60
C ASN A 76 17.12 13.11 -16.20
N TYR A 77 17.89 12.60 -15.22
CA TYR A 77 17.46 12.57 -13.82
C TYR A 77 17.23 13.97 -13.26
N ARG A 78 18.14 14.93 -13.52
CA ARG A 78 18.06 16.31 -13.03
C ARG A 78 16.81 17.02 -13.55
N MET A 79 16.53 16.93 -14.84
CA MET A 79 15.33 17.49 -15.47
C MET A 79 14.07 16.92 -14.82
N GLN A 80 13.97 15.59 -14.72
CA GLN A 80 12.81 14.93 -14.12
C GLN A 80 12.67 15.24 -12.62
N ARG A 81 13.77 15.36 -11.88
CA ARG A 81 13.78 15.74 -10.46
C ARG A 81 13.17 17.13 -10.29
N ASN A 82 13.60 18.09 -11.10
CA ASN A 82 13.09 19.46 -11.05
C ASN A 82 11.60 19.52 -11.42
N TYR A 83 11.20 18.77 -12.46
CA TYR A 83 9.80 18.61 -12.83
C TYR A 83 8.95 18.01 -11.70
N ALA A 84 9.42 16.94 -11.05
CA ALA A 84 8.70 16.33 -9.93
C ALA A 84 8.54 17.28 -8.75
N VAL A 85 9.55 18.11 -8.46
CA VAL A 85 9.48 19.14 -7.40
C VAL A 85 8.48 20.23 -7.75
N SER A 86 8.52 20.77 -8.98
CA SER A 86 7.58 21.82 -9.41
C SER A 86 6.14 21.30 -9.43
N LEU A 87 5.93 20.09 -9.94
CA LEU A 87 4.62 19.43 -9.95
C LEU A 87 4.11 19.20 -8.52
N ARG A 88 4.95 18.75 -7.59
CA ARG A 88 4.56 18.60 -6.18
C ARG A 88 4.07 19.91 -5.59
N ARG A 89 4.83 21.00 -5.77
CA ARG A 89 4.44 22.33 -5.28
C ARG A 89 3.10 22.78 -5.84
N ARG A 90 2.88 22.56 -7.14
CA ARG A 90 1.62 22.87 -7.82
C ARG A 90 0.45 22.03 -7.30
N CYS A 91 0.62 20.72 -7.12
CA CYS A 91 -0.44 19.86 -6.57
C CYS A 91 -0.83 20.27 -5.16
N ILE A 92 0.15 20.55 -4.29
CA ILE A 92 -0.09 21.04 -2.93
C ILE A 92 -0.85 22.37 -2.97
N LYS A 93 -0.37 23.33 -3.78
CA LYS A 93 -1.02 24.65 -3.92
C LYS A 93 -2.46 24.53 -4.40
N ASN A 94 -2.72 23.71 -5.43
CA ASN A 94 -4.05 23.54 -5.99
C ASN A 94 -5.00 22.88 -4.99
N TYR A 95 -4.53 21.90 -4.23
CA TYR A 95 -5.32 21.24 -3.20
C TYR A 95 -5.83 22.25 -2.16
N PHE A 96 -4.92 23.01 -1.53
CA PHE A 96 -5.31 23.99 -0.51
C PHE A 96 -6.13 25.15 -1.08
N LYS A 97 -5.89 25.54 -2.35
CA LYS A 97 -6.72 26.54 -3.03
C LYS A 97 -8.16 26.06 -3.19
N ASN A 98 -8.34 24.79 -3.56
CA ASN A 98 -9.66 24.20 -3.77
C ASN A 98 -10.40 23.99 -2.43
N GLU A 99 -9.72 23.47 -1.40
CA GLU A 99 -10.34 23.35 -0.06
C GLU A 99 -10.80 24.69 0.51
N ALA A 100 -10.00 25.75 0.37
CA ALA A 100 -10.39 27.08 0.81
C ALA A 100 -11.63 27.61 0.07
N HIS A 101 -11.74 27.32 -1.23
CA HIS A 101 -12.90 27.71 -2.03
C HIS A 101 -14.16 26.88 -1.70
N GLU A 102 -14.00 25.57 -1.44
CA GLU A 102 -15.10 24.69 -1.03
C GLU A 102 -15.62 25.04 0.37
N GLY A 103 -14.73 25.34 1.32
CA GLY A 103 -15.10 25.83 2.65
C GLY A 103 -15.86 27.16 2.60
N ALA A 104 -15.45 28.09 1.74
CA ALA A 104 -16.16 29.36 1.53
C ALA A 104 -17.56 29.18 0.90
N ARG A 105 -17.81 28.06 0.21
CA ARG A 105 -19.09 27.76 -0.45
C ARG A 105 -20.08 27.04 0.48
N ASN A 106 -19.62 26.49 1.60
CA ASN A 106 -20.46 25.76 2.54
C ASN A 106 -20.31 26.33 3.98
N PRO A 107 -21.03 27.42 4.30
CA PRO A 107 -20.86 28.14 5.56
C PRO A 107 -21.43 27.44 6.81
N GLU A 108 -22.02 26.23 6.70
CA GLU A 108 -22.62 25.55 7.86
C GLU A 108 -21.62 24.99 8.88
N PHE A 109 -20.31 25.06 8.63
CA PHE A 109 -19.28 24.54 9.53
C PHE A 109 -18.07 25.49 9.73
N SER A 110 -18.28 26.81 9.71
CA SER A 110 -17.28 27.80 10.14
C SER A 110 -17.59 28.40 11.51
#